data_AF-A0A7L0MT48-F1
#
_entry.id   AF-A0A7L0MT48-F1
#
_cell.length_a   1.000
_cell.length_b   1.000
_cell.length_c   1.000
_cell.angle_alpha   90.00
_cell.angle_beta   90.00
_cell.angle_gamma   90.00
#
_symmetry.space_group_name_H-M   'P 1'
#
loop_
_entity.id
_entity.type
_entity.pdbx_description
1 polymer ?
#
loop_
_entity_poly.entity_id
_entity_poly.type
_entity_poly.pdbx_seq_one_letter_code
_entity_poly.pdbx_strand_id
1 'polypeptide(L)'
;EPGREAAFAQRIDPRREPGLSPEQRLHMEQVERALRRRLRGRNVLLALGIGAVTVGIYAYTFYSVSQERFLDDLEQEVEASRERA
;
A
#
# COMPACT_ATOMS: atom_id res chain seq x y z
N GLU A 1 3.09 -35.38 24.68
CA GLU A 1 2.81 -34.22 25.55
C GLU A 1 2.93 -32.93 24.76
N PRO A 2 1.87 -32.13 24.63
CA PRO A 2 1.94 -30.78 24.08
C PRO A 2 2.12 -29.79 25.23
N GLY A 3 3.34 -29.30 25.45
CA GLY A 3 3.58 -28.41 26.60
C GLY A 3 4.96 -27.76 26.70
N ARG A 4 5.76 -27.81 25.63
CA ARG A 4 7.10 -27.19 25.59
C ARG A 4 7.26 -26.20 24.43
N GLU A 5 6.18 -25.52 24.07
CA GLU A 5 6.24 -24.39 23.14
C GLU A 5 6.90 -23.19 23.84
N ALA A 6 8.22 -23.16 23.71
CA ALA A 6 9.05 -21.95 23.60
C ALA A 6 8.74 -20.78 24.54
N ALA A 7 9.20 -20.88 25.80
CA ALA A 7 9.49 -19.71 26.63
C ALA A 7 10.51 -18.73 25.97
N PHE A 8 11.15 -19.14 24.87
CA PHE A 8 12.14 -18.37 24.11
C PHE A 8 11.54 -17.34 23.13
N ALA A 9 10.23 -17.39 22.85
CA ALA A 9 9.58 -16.49 21.90
C ALA A 9 8.75 -15.38 22.59
N GLN A 10 8.99 -15.11 23.88
CA GLN A 10 8.36 -13.98 24.55
C GLN A 10 9.07 -12.69 24.11
N ARG A 11 8.28 -11.70 23.68
CA ARG A 11 8.77 -10.37 23.37
C ARG A 11 9.35 -9.77 24.66
N ILE A 12 10.67 -9.71 24.73
CA ILE A 12 11.42 -9.06 25.83
C ILE A 12 10.83 -7.67 26.03
N ASP A 13 10.26 -7.41 27.21
CA ASP A 13 9.79 -6.09 27.63
C ASP A 13 10.95 -5.41 28.37
N PRO A 14 11.68 -4.48 27.73
CA PRO A 14 12.91 -3.92 28.29
C PRO A 14 12.67 -3.14 29.60
N ARG A 15 11.41 -2.77 29.88
CA ARG A 15 11.01 -2.06 31.10
C ARG A 15 10.70 -3.01 32.25
N ARG A 16 10.32 -4.25 31.96
CA ARG A 16 9.99 -5.28 32.97
C ARG A 16 11.14 -6.21 33.28
N GLU A 17 12.14 -6.34 32.40
CA GLU A 17 13.25 -7.27 32.63
C GLU A 17 14.32 -6.70 33.59
N PRO A 18 14.52 -7.31 34.78
CA PRO A 18 15.45 -6.80 35.79
C PRO A 18 16.94 -6.97 35.44
N GLY A 19 17.27 -7.78 34.42
CA GLY A 19 18.64 -8.17 34.08
C GLY A 19 19.33 -7.38 32.97
N LEU A 20 18.65 -6.40 32.35
CA LEU A 20 19.20 -5.63 31.23
C LEU A 20 20.09 -4.49 31.72
N SER A 21 21.32 -4.43 31.21
CA SER A 21 22.21 -3.30 31.48
C SER A 21 21.66 -2.00 30.86
N PRO A 22 21.99 -0.82 31.39
CA PRO A 22 21.56 0.46 30.83
C PRO A 22 21.92 0.63 29.35
N GLU A 23 23.09 0.15 28.95
CA GLU A 23 23.56 0.20 27.56
C GLU A 23 22.75 -0.71 26.62
N GLN A 24 22.39 -1.91 27.09
CA GLN A 24 21.53 -2.83 26.33
C GLN A 24 20.15 -2.21 26.08
N ARG A 25 19.58 -1.53 27.08
CA ARG A 25 18.29 -0.83 26.95
C ARG A 25 18.35 0.28 25.92
N LEU A 26 19.41 1.09 25.92
CA LEU A 26 19.62 2.17 24.95
C LEU A 26 19.79 1.62 23.53
N HIS A 27 20.57 0.54 23.37
CA HIS A 27 20.76 -0.08 22.06
C HIS A 27 19.44 -0.66 21.51
N MET A 28 18.67 -1.34 22.35
CA MET A 28 17.35 -1.87 21.96
C MET A 28 16.40 -0.75 21.53
N GLU A 29 16.37 0.36 22.27
CA GLU A 29 15.52 1.50 21.90
C GLU A 29 15.94 2.13 20.56
N GLN A 30 17.25 2.24 20.31
CA GLN A 30 17.79 2.73 19.04
C GLN A 30 17.39 1.81 17.87
N VAL A 31 17.55 0.50 18.04
CA VAL A 31 17.18 -0.50 17.03
C VAL A 31 15.68 -0.47 16.77
N GLU A 32 14.84 -0.41 17.81
CA GLU A 32 13.39 -0.35 17.66
C GLU A 32 12.95 0.92 16.90
N ARG A 33 13.54 2.08 17.22
CA ARG A 33 13.29 3.33 16.49
C ARG A 33 13.70 3.23 15.03
N ALA A 34 14.87 2.66 14.73
CA ALA A 34 15.35 2.48 13.36
C ALA A 34 14.44 1.54 12.56
N LEU A 35 14.06 0.40 13.16
CA LEU A 35 13.15 -0.56 12.55
C LEU A 35 11.77 0.07 12.28
N ARG A 36 11.23 0.81 13.26
CA ARG A 36 9.94 1.50 13.11
C ARG A 36 9.97 2.54 12.00
N ARG A 37 11.06 3.31 11.88
CA ARG A 37 11.25 4.26 10.77
C ARG A 37 11.29 3.55 9.41
N ARG A 38 12.06 2.45 9.31
CA ARG A 38 12.16 1.66 8.08
C ARG A 38 10.82 1.06 7.67
N LEU A 39 10.08 0.46 8.61
CA LEU A 39 8.77 -0.12 8.35
C LEU A 39 7.74 0.95 7.96
N ARG A 40 7.75 2.11 8.63
CA ARG A 40 6.88 3.23 8.27
C ARG A 40 7.13 3.69 6.84
N GLY A 41 8.39 3.87 6.43
CA GLY A 41 8.74 4.25 5.06
C GLY A 41 8.26 3.25 4.01
N ARG A 42 8.47 1.95 4.26
CA ARG A 42 7.99 0.88 3.37
C ARG A 42 6.48 0.85 3.26
N ASN A 43 5.77 1.01 4.37
CA ASN A 43 4.30 1.02 4.39
C ASN A 43 3.72 2.23 3.67
N VAL A 44 4.34 3.41 3.82
CA VAL A 44 3.95 4.62 3.07
C VAL A 44 4.14 4.39 1.57
N LEU A 45 5.31 3.89 1.16
CA LEU A 45 5.58 3.62 -0.25
C LEU A 45 4.59 2.60 -0.83
N LEU A 46 4.31 1.52 -0.09
CA LEU A 46 3.33 0.51 -0.50
C LEU A 46 1.92 1.10 -0.64
N ALA A 47 1.48 1.89 0.35
CA ALA A 47 0.16 2.52 0.33
C ALA A 47 0.02 3.50 -0.85
N LEU A 48 1.06 4.30 -1.12
CA LEU A 48 1.09 5.19 -2.28
C LEU A 48 1.08 4.41 -3.60
N GLY A 49 1.83 3.32 -3.69
CA GLY A 49 1.85 2.45 -4.87
C GLY A 49 0.48 1.84 -5.16
N ILE A 50 -0.18 1.27 -4.14
CA ILE A 50 -1.53 0.72 -4.27
C ILE A 50 -2.51 1.83 -4.68
N GLY A 51 -2.49 2.97 -4.01
CA GLY A 51 -3.37 4.10 -4.31
C GLY A 51 -3.20 4.62 -5.75
N ALA A 52 -1.95 4.75 -6.21
CA ALA A 52 -1.65 5.20 -7.57
C ALA A 52 -2.15 4.20 -8.63
N VAL A 53 -1.96 2.90 -8.41
CA VAL A 53 -2.47 1.87 -9.32
C VAL A 53 -3.99 1.89 -9.37
N THR A 54 -4.67 1.97 -8.22
CA THR A 54 -6.14 2.04 -8.17
C THR A 54 -6.66 3.27 -8.91
N VAL A 55 -6.12 4.45 -8.63
CA VAL A 55 -6.52 5.69 -9.33
C VAL A 55 -6.24 5.59 -10.83
N GLY A 56 -5.09 5.03 -11.22
CA GLY A 56 -4.74 4.83 -12.63
C GLY A 56 -5.73 3.95 -13.39
N ILE A 57 -6.16 2.83 -12.78
CA ILE A 57 -7.16 1.94 -13.39
C ILE A 57 -8.48 2.70 -13.59
N TYR A 58 -9.00 3.36 -12.54
CA TYR A 58 -10.25 4.10 -12.63
C TYR A 58 -10.19 5.25 -13.64
N ALA A 59 -9.09 6.00 -13.64
CA ALA A 59 -8.88 7.09 -14.58
C ALA A 59 -8.83 6.58 -16.03
N TYR A 60 -8.11 5.46 -16.27
CA TYR A 60 -8.05 4.83 -17.58
C TYR A 60 -9.42 4.32 -18.03
N THR A 61 -10.17 3.65 -17.14
CA THR A 61 -11.53 3.18 -17.45
C THR A 61 -12.46 4.34 -17.80
N PHE A 62 -12.41 5.44 -17.06
CA PHE A 62 -13.22 6.62 -17.38
C PHE A 62 -12.86 7.20 -18.75
N TYR A 63 -11.55 7.30 -19.04
CA TYR A 63 -11.06 7.80 -20.31
C TYR A 63 -11.44 6.88 -21.48
N SER A 64 -11.31 5.56 -21.32
CA SER A 64 -11.67 4.60 -22.37
C SER A 64 -13.17 4.63 -22.68
N VAL A 65 -14.02 4.69 -21.66
CA VAL A 65 -15.49 4.81 -21.84
C VAL A 65 -15.84 6.13 -22.53
N SER A 66 -15.14 7.23 -22.23
CA SER A 66 -15.37 8.51 -22.91
C SER A 66 -14.97 8.49 -24.39
N GLN A 67 -13.97 7.70 -24.75
CA GLN A 67 -13.57 7.52 -26.15
C GLN A 67 -14.59 6.70 -26.94
N GLU A 68 -15.14 5.62 -26.36
CA GLU A 68 -16.18 4.81 -27.01
C GLU A 68 -17.40 5.67 -27.35
N ARG A 69 -17.92 6.45 -26.39
CA ARG A 69 -19.05 7.35 -26.67
C ARG A 69 -18.75 8.40 -27.72
N PHE A 70 -17.55 9.00 -27.70
CA PHE A 70 -17.18 10.01 -28.68
C PHE A 70 -17.10 9.43 -30.11
N LEU A 71 -16.59 8.20 -30.24
CA LEU A 71 -16.57 7.49 -31.52
C LEU A 71 -17.99 7.16 -32.00
N ASP A 72 -18.85 6.65 -31.11
CA ASP A 72 -20.25 6.35 -31.44
C ASP A 72 -21.03 7.60 -31.90
N ASP A 73 -20.81 8.74 -31.24
CA ASP A 73 -21.44 10.02 -31.60
C ASP A 73 -20.97 10.50 -32.98
N LEU A 74 -19.68 10.36 -33.30
CA LEU A 74 -19.11 10.69 -34.61
C LEU A 74 -19.65 9.80 -35.73
N GLU A 75 -19.75 8.49 -35.51
CA GLU A 75 -20.30 7.55 -36.50
C GLU A 75 -21.76 7.88 -36.83
N GLN A 76 -22.57 8.19 -35.82
CA GLN A 76 -23.97 8.61 -36.02
C GLN A 76 -24.09 9.91 -36.83
N GLU A 77 -23.22 10.89 -36.60
CA GLU A 77 -23.25 12.16 -37.33
C GLU A 77 -22.83 12.00 -38.80
N VAL A 78 -21.86 11.12 -39.08
CA VAL A 78 -21.46 10.77 -40.45
C VAL A 78 -22.59 10.05 -41.18
N GLU A 79 -23.23 9.06 -40.55
CA GLU A 79 -24.34 8.31 -41.17
C GLU A 79 -25.53 9.24 -41.44
N ALA A 80 -25.90 10.08 -40.47
CA ALA A 80 -26.96 11.07 -40.65
C ALA A 80 -26.63 12.11 -41.75
N SER A 81 -25.36 12.41 -41.98
CA SER A 81 -24.94 13.30 -43.06
C SER A 81 -25.01 12.64 -44.44
N ARG A 82 -24.72 11.32 -44.51
CA ARG A 82 -24.88 10.54 -45.75
C ARG A 82 -26.33 10.36 -46.16
N GLU A 83 -27.23 10.12 -45.21
CA GLU A 83 -28.66 9.99 -45.50
C GLU A 83 -29.30 11.30 -46.00
N ARG A 84 -28.67 12.45 -45.72
CA ARG A 84 -29.13 13.78 -46.17
C ARG A 84 -28.57 14.20 -47.54
N ALA A 85 -27.62 13.47 -48.11
CA ALA A 85 -26.96 13.77 -49.37
C ALA A 85 -27.53 12.93 -50.53
#